data_AF-A0A3M7IAF0-F1
#
_entry.id   AF-A0A3M7IAF0-F1
#
_cell.length_a   1.000
_cell.length_b   1.000
_cell.length_c   1.000
_cell.angle_alpha   90.00
_cell.angle_beta   90.00
_cell.angle_gamma   90.00
#
_symmetry.space_group_name_H-M   'P 1'
#
loop_
_entity.id
_entity.type
_entity.pdbx_description
1 polymer ?
#
loop_
_entity_poly.entity_id
_entity_poly.type
_entity_poly.pdbx_seq_one_letter_code
_entity_poly.pdbx_strand_id
1 'polypeptide(L)'
;MASTLPFLYQIWEDHTHSGLGAYTVTLPTRHGDFLIAALALIVTLTGEGLWKIIANVLHRIRAKDRAMDVQHLENQVILRNQTIPFDSALEFGKVAAKASRPAYEANRILLTSGECGLVMPSLLSQQSVMGRLETQEKYIQDMRQSRAYAEACYHGESGPAACDAFAALRLPFEVDEQAAYPFGQRCLLGSSGAVRYDTGRLDSHTYLGINANPVDRIDFRITSTCSVLDIEDLRTVFTEELTQQQLWNVSRAYLGPVMGISDWTYQHSDMLRMLEQPYSIQSFHQTDRTPDVNDSRESSSGTWRPIEELQVGGADLSVHFVAANNVTYTDVVIDPLFAAARQLPYGGYGADNMFCVLACADQMQVCTQNGDACSPMQGLSILERDLAASEGFSPIQEATAVRIAVAFQQSSSYFVVTSTPQSALKASDLPISKAQDSRALPADQWIRETTGWFETGLANLQLQIAQYPNNFWSINGSDTSGITPPSKYPRSELGHALSELCTRQMGRNTGSYQSFSIAGLLIIGIVAFLVLLTSLAVHSIPSFGSHSHKKVTYIADGKLQLLRQVLQARGLDGWERKSLNDEVPVLANGYDHATIGPAEESQDFMGYHNASGAEVHRTKHDINAQRF
;
A
#
# COMPACT_ATOMS: atom_id res chain seq x y z
N MET A 1 19.68 11.69 5.51
CA MET A 1 19.38 13.13 5.64
C MET A 1 18.05 13.38 4.96
N ALA A 2 17.07 13.91 5.69
CA ALA A 2 15.75 14.24 5.14
C ALA A 2 15.86 15.50 4.27
N SER A 3 16.05 15.31 2.96
CA SER A 3 15.79 16.35 1.98
C SER A 3 14.29 16.65 2.00
N THR A 4 13.93 17.77 2.64
CA THR A 4 12.61 18.39 2.49
C THR A 4 12.41 18.74 1.02
N LEU A 5 11.68 17.90 0.28
CA LEU A 5 11.32 18.13 -1.11
C LEU A 5 10.33 19.30 -1.22
N PRO A 6 10.40 20.09 -2.31
CA PRO A 6 9.57 21.28 -2.51
C PRO A 6 8.11 20.89 -2.75
N PHE A 7 7.19 21.74 -2.29
CA PHE A 7 5.73 21.61 -2.37
C PHE A 7 5.21 20.92 -3.65
N LEU A 8 4.98 19.61 -3.60
CA LEU A 8 4.41 18.85 -4.73
C LEU A 8 2.89 18.86 -4.64
N TYR A 9 2.30 19.83 -5.32
CA TYR A 9 0.96 19.71 -5.88
C TYR A 9 1.12 18.93 -7.19
N GLN A 10 0.77 17.64 -7.19
CA GLN A 10 0.86 16.84 -8.42
C GLN A 10 -0.52 16.35 -8.81
N ILE A 11 -0.98 16.80 -9.97
CA ILE A 11 -2.10 16.18 -10.69
C ILE A 11 -1.51 15.05 -11.51
N TRP A 12 -2.09 13.86 -11.41
CA TRP A 12 -1.67 12.68 -12.14
C TRP A 12 -2.88 11.86 -12.58
N GLU A 13 -2.66 11.00 -13.56
CA GLU A 13 -3.67 10.08 -14.06
C GLU A 13 -3.49 8.73 -13.37
N ASP A 14 -4.46 8.38 -12.53
CA ASP A 14 -4.61 7.08 -11.91
C ASP A 14 -5.30 6.13 -12.87
N HIS A 15 -4.51 5.24 -13.48
CA HIS A 15 -5.02 4.30 -14.47
C HIS A 15 -5.89 3.18 -13.83
N THR A 16 -6.08 3.14 -12.51
CA THR A 16 -7.11 2.29 -11.89
C THR A 16 -8.53 2.69 -12.33
N HIS A 17 -8.72 3.96 -12.68
CA HIS A 17 -9.99 4.55 -13.10
C HIS A 17 -9.94 4.99 -14.56
N SER A 18 -11.12 5.27 -15.14
CA SER A 18 -11.25 5.69 -16.53
C SER A 18 -11.94 7.05 -16.65
N GLY A 19 -11.64 7.80 -17.70
CA GLY A 19 -12.25 9.10 -17.98
C GLY A 19 -11.86 10.16 -16.95
N LEU A 20 -12.77 11.07 -16.61
CA LEU A 20 -12.48 12.14 -15.65
C LEU A 20 -12.14 11.63 -14.24
N GLY A 21 -12.57 10.40 -13.89
CA GLY A 21 -12.27 9.76 -12.61
C GLY A 21 -10.82 9.34 -12.45
N ALA A 22 -10.05 9.25 -13.55
CA ALA A 22 -8.63 8.93 -13.53
C ALA A 22 -7.78 10.10 -13.01
N TYR A 23 -8.24 11.35 -13.13
CA TYR A 23 -7.44 12.47 -12.66
C TYR A 23 -7.49 12.60 -11.13
N THR A 24 -6.33 12.44 -10.51
CA THR A 24 -6.14 12.51 -9.06
C THR A 24 -5.19 13.65 -8.74
N VAL A 25 -5.48 14.38 -7.66
CA VAL A 25 -4.57 15.39 -7.10
C VAL A 25 -4.05 14.93 -5.75
N THR A 26 -2.74 14.88 -5.61
CA THR A 26 -2.07 14.54 -4.35
C THR A 26 -1.51 15.81 -3.71
N LEU A 27 -1.81 16.00 -2.42
CA LEU A 27 -1.46 17.17 -1.62
C LEU A 27 -0.77 16.73 -0.32
N PRO A 28 0.14 17.53 0.27
CA PRO A 28 0.58 17.32 1.64
C PRO A 28 -0.60 17.36 2.62
N THR A 29 -0.59 16.54 3.67
CA THR A 29 -1.72 16.39 4.63
C THR A 29 -2.25 17.74 5.10
N ARG A 30 -1.37 18.69 5.46
CA ARG A 30 -1.77 20.04 5.89
C ARG A 30 -2.63 20.78 4.87
N HIS A 31 -2.30 20.68 3.58
CA HIS A 31 -3.06 21.34 2.51
C HIS A 31 -4.33 20.56 2.17
N GLY A 32 -4.26 19.23 2.22
CA GLY A 32 -5.44 18.37 2.10
C GLY A 32 -6.47 18.65 3.19
N ASP A 33 -6.05 18.87 4.43
CA ASP A 33 -6.95 19.22 5.54
C ASP A 33 -7.66 20.57 5.31
N PHE A 34 -6.97 21.57 4.73
CA PHE A 34 -7.62 22.83 4.32
C PHE A 34 -8.65 22.61 3.21
N LEU A 35 -8.36 21.74 2.24
CA LEU A 35 -9.31 21.39 1.19
C LEU A 35 -10.53 20.67 1.75
N ILE A 36 -10.34 19.72 2.68
CA ILE A 36 -11.42 19.01 3.38
C ILE A 36 -12.30 20.01 4.15
N ALA A 37 -11.69 20.95 4.87
CA ALA A 37 -12.43 21.99 5.60
C ALA A 37 -13.25 22.88 4.66
N ALA A 38 -12.69 23.28 3.51
CA ALA A 38 -13.40 24.05 2.50
C ALA A 38 -14.58 23.25 1.89
N LEU A 39 -14.38 21.97 1.58
CA LEU A 39 -15.45 21.08 1.09
C LEU A 39 -16.57 20.92 2.12
N ALA A 40 -16.25 20.77 3.40
CA ALA A 40 -17.25 20.68 4.46
C ALA A 40 -18.10 21.96 4.56
N LEU A 41 -17.47 23.14 4.42
CA LEU A 41 -18.19 24.42 4.38
C LEU A 41 -19.09 24.54 3.15
N ILE A 42 -18.60 24.13 1.97
CA ILE A 42 -19.39 24.11 0.73
C ILE A 42 -20.61 23.19 0.88
N VAL A 43 -20.43 21.98 1.40
CA VAL A 43 -21.53 21.03 1.63
C VAL A 43 -22.56 21.60 2.61
N THR A 44 -22.11 22.27 3.67
CA THR A 44 -23.00 22.92 4.64
C THR A 44 -23.85 24.01 3.99
N LEU A 45 -23.21 24.93 3.25
CA LEU A 45 -23.91 25.99 2.51
C LEU A 45 -24.85 25.44 1.44
N THR A 46 -24.44 24.36 0.75
CA THR A 46 -25.26 23.66 -0.25
C THR A 46 -26.49 23.06 0.40
N GLY A 47 -26.35 22.45 1.58
CA GLY A 47 -27.47 21.97 2.39
C GLY A 47 -28.47 23.10 2.67
N GLU A 48 -27.99 24.25 3.17
CA GLU A 48 -28.83 25.43 3.43
C GLU A 48 -29.57 25.92 2.18
N GLY A 49 -28.87 26.00 1.05
CA GLY A 49 -29.46 26.34 -0.24
C GLY A 49 -30.55 25.35 -0.65
N LEU A 50 -30.28 24.05 -0.52
CA LEU A 50 -31.21 22.98 -0.87
C LEU A 50 -32.48 23.03 -0.01
N TRP A 51 -32.33 23.27 1.30
CA TRP A 51 -33.49 23.40 2.20
C TRP A 51 -34.35 24.60 1.85
N LYS A 52 -33.76 25.75 1.50
CA LYS A 52 -34.53 26.92 1.03
C LYS A 52 -35.36 26.58 -0.21
N ILE A 53 -34.82 25.79 -1.13
CA ILE A 53 -35.52 25.33 -2.34
C ILE A 53 -36.67 24.40 -1.96
N ILE A 54 -36.42 23.39 -1.12
CA ILE A 54 -37.42 22.42 -0.68
C ILE A 54 -38.56 23.10 0.09
N ALA A 55 -38.22 23.99 1.04
CA ALA A 55 -39.20 24.75 1.82
C ALA A 55 -40.07 25.63 0.91
N ASN A 56 -39.49 26.28 -0.11
CA ASN A 56 -40.24 27.05 -1.09
C ASN A 56 -41.21 26.17 -1.90
N VAL A 57 -40.74 25.03 -2.40
CA VAL A 57 -41.57 24.10 -3.18
C VAL A 57 -42.70 23.52 -2.33
N LEU A 58 -42.40 23.02 -1.14
CA LEU A 58 -43.39 22.47 -0.22
C LEU A 58 -44.41 23.51 0.23
N HIS A 59 -43.97 24.75 0.51
CA HIS A 59 -44.88 25.85 0.84
C HIS A 59 -45.82 26.15 -0.34
N ARG A 60 -45.30 26.25 -1.57
CA ARG A 60 -46.14 26.46 -2.77
C ARG A 60 -47.09 25.31 -3.07
N ILE A 61 -46.71 24.06 -2.79
CA ILE A 61 -47.61 22.89 -2.93
C ILE A 61 -48.76 22.98 -1.92
N ARG A 62 -48.46 23.42 -0.69
CA ARG A 62 -49.43 23.50 0.41
C ARG A 62 -50.29 24.76 0.39
N ALA A 63 -49.81 25.85 -0.19
CA ALA A 63 -50.54 27.12 -0.31
C ALA A 63 -51.82 26.96 -1.12
N LYS A 64 -52.95 27.37 -0.54
CA LYS A 64 -54.30 27.35 -1.14
C LYS A 64 -54.92 28.75 -1.11
N ASP A 65 -55.77 29.05 -2.09
CA ASP A 65 -56.47 30.33 -2.26
C ASP A 65 -57.80 30.42 -1.49
N ARG A 66 -57.93 29.69 -0.37
CA ARG A 66 -59.18 29.57 0.42
C ARG A 66 -58.88 29.66 1.91
N ALA A 67 -59.88 29.96 2.73
CA ALA A 67 -59.76 29.96 4.19
C ALA A 67 -59.14 28.64 4.68
N MET A 68 -58.06 28.75 5.46
CA MET A 68 -57.29 27.62 5.99
C MET A 68 -57.40 27.60 7.51
N ASP A 69 -57.31 26.40 8.08
CA ASP A 69 -57.26 26.21 9.53
C ASP A 69 -55.98 26.82 10.13
N VAL A 70 -56.05 27.24 11.40
CA VAL A 70 -54.94 27.84 12.14
C VAL A 70 -53.73 26.91 12.15
N GLN A 71 -53.95 25.61 12.34
CA GLN A 71 -52.88 24.60 12.32
C GLN A 71 -52.20 24.53 10.95
N HIS A 72 -52.90 24.83 9.85
CA HIS A 72 -52.30 24.86 8.53
C HIS A 72 -51.41 26.10 8.33
N LEU A 73 -51.86 27.25 8.82
CA LEU A 73 -51.10 28.50 8.78
C LEU A 73 -49.82 28.41 9.63
N GLU A 74 -49.91 27.84 10.83
CA GLU A 74 -48.74 27.57 11.68
C GLU A 74 -47.72 26.70 10.96
N ASN A 75 -48.16 25.60 10.34
CA ASN A 75 -47.27 24.72 9.58
C ASN A 75 -46.57 25.41 8.41
N GLN A 76 -47.22 26.37 7.74
CA GLN A 76 -46.60 27.15 6.65
C GLN A 76 -45.58 28.16 7.16
N VAL A 77 -45.89 28.86 8.24
CA VAL A 77 -44.99 29.80 8.92
C VAL A 77 -43.76 29.07 9.45
N ILE A 78 -43.94 27.91 10.07
CA ILE A 78 -42.84 27.05 10.55
C ILE A 78 -41.97 26.62 9.37
N LEU A 79 -42.56 26.08 8.30
CA LEU A 79 -41.84 25.62 7.12
C LEU A 79 -41.02 26.73 6.44
N ARG A 80 -41.53 27.96 6.38
CA ARG A 80 -40.83 29.12 5.77
C ARG A 80 -39.62 29.59 6.59
N ASN A 81 -39.71 29.48 7.92
CA ASN A 81 -38.82 30.15 8.86
C ASN A 81 -37.87 29.22 9.61
N GLN A 82 -38.05 27.90 9.47
CA GLN A 82 -37.11 26.91 9.97
C GLN A 82 -35.80 26.94 9.17
N THR A 83 -34.70 27.18 9.87
CA THR A 83 -33.36 26.77 9.43
C THR A 83 -33.28 25.24 9.53
N ILE A 84 -32.44 24.61 8.69
CA ILE A 84 -32.33 23.15 8.57
C ILE A 84 -32.41 22.46 9.95
N PRO A 85 -33.21 21.39 10.10
CA PRO A 85 -33.14 20.55 11.29
C PRO A 85 -31.70 20.06 11.45
N PHE A 86 -31.06 20.37 12.57
CA PHE A 86 -29.68 19.97 12.86
C PHE A 86 -29.42 18.48 12.57
N ASP A 87 -30.41 17.63 12.85
CA ASP A 87 -30.37 16.19 12.55
C ASP A 87 -30.26 15.89 11.05
N SER A 88 -30.96 16.62 10.20
CA SER A 88 -30.84 16.48 8.74
C SER A 88 -29.46 16.92 8.26
N ALA A 89 -28.91 18.02 8.81
CA ALA A 89 -27.55 18.46 8.48
C ALA A 89 -26.50 17.43 8.92
N LEU A 90 -26.67 16.81 10.09
CA LEU A 90 -25.80 15.76 10.60
C LEU A 90 -25.90 14.49 9.76
N GLU A 91 -27.09 14.07 9.35
CA GLU A 91 -27.28 12.92 8.47
C GLU A 91 -26.74 13.17 7.05
N PHE A 92 -26.94 14.38 6.50
CA PHE A 92 -26.27 14.77 5.25
C PHE A 92 -24.75 14.83 5.42
N GLY A 93 -24.24 15.24 6.58
CA GLY A 93 -22.82 15.19 6.91
C GLY A 93 -22.28 13.76 6.97
N LYS A 94 -23.02 12.82 7.56
CA LYS A 94 -22.67 11.39 7.59
C LYS A 94 -22.73 10.77 6.18
N VAL A 95 -23.75 11.10 5.39
CA VAL A 95 -23.87 10.64 4.00
C VAL A 95 -22.78 11.25 3.13
N ALA A 96 -22.43 12.52 3.29
CA ALA A 96 -21.32 13.16 2.62
C ALA A 96 -19.98 12.53 3.04
N ALA A 97 -19.78 12.24 4.32
CA ALA A 97 -18.60 11.52 4.83
C ALA A 97 -18.52 10.06 4.33
N LYS A 98 -19.66 9.43 4.03
CA LYS A 98 -19.72 8.07 3.50
C LYS A 98 -19.63 8.04 1.96
N ALA A 99 -20.12 9.07 1.28
CA ALA A 99 -19.97 9.30 -0.15
C ALA A 99 -18.60 9.86 -0.52
N SER A 100 -17.88 10.49 0.42
CA SER A 100 -16.48 10.85 0.27
C SER A 100 -15.54 9.67 0.48
N ARG A 101 -15.95 8.58 1.16
CA ARG A 101 -15.14 7.35 1.27
C ARG A 101 -14.74 6.75 -0.09
N PRO A 102 -15.61 6.65 -1.12
CA PRO A 102 -15.18 6.27 -2.45
C PRO A 102 -14.44 7.38 -3.23
N ALA A 103 -14.46 8.63 -2.77
CA ALA A 103 -13.67 9.73 -3.33
C ALA A 103 -12.31 9.93 -2.61
N TYR A 104 -12.02 9.10 -1.62
CA TYR A 104 -10.88 9.15 -0.71
C TYR A 104 -10.22 7.76 -0.66
N GLU A 105 -9.32 7.48 -1.61
CA GLU A 105 -8.33 6.42 -1.42
C GLU A 105 -7.16 7.02 -0.63
N ALA A 106 -7.32 7.08 0.70
CA ALA A 106 -6.37 7.65 1.67
C ALA A 106 -4.91 7.24 1.44
N ASN A 107 -4.73 6.07 0.80
CA ASN A 107 -3.47 5.38 0.78
C ASN A 107 -2.79 5.35 -0.58
N ARG A 108 -3.35 5.77 -1.72
CA ARG A 108 -2.61 5.69 -3.00
C ARG A 108 -2.04 7.03 -3.44
N ILE A 109 -0.73 7.04 -3.69
CA ILE A 109 0.01 8.22 -4.16
C ILE A 109 0.91 7.83 -5.33
N LEU A 110 1.13 8.76 -6.25
CA LEU A 110 2.18 8.62 -7.24
C LEU A 110 3.51 9.04 -6.62
N LEU A 111 4.53 8.18 -6.74
CA LEU A 111 5.86 8.49 -6.25
C LEU A 111 6.54 9.48 -7.19
N THR A 112 7.14 10.51 -6.60
CA THR A 112 7.92 11.50 -7.34
C THR A 112 9.22 10.87 -7.80
N SER A 113 9.64 11.09 -9.04
CA SER A 113 10.89 10.55 -9.56
C SER A 113 12.04 11.54 -9.40
N GLY A 114 13.17 11.06 -8.91
CA GLY A 114 14.45 11.76 -8.91
C GLY A 114 15.43 11.03 -9.81
N GLU A 115 16.22 10.14 -9.24
CA GLU A 115 17.16 9.29 -9.96
C GLU A 115 16.60 7.87 -10.05
N CYS A 116 16.00 7.53 -11.19
CA CYS A 116 15.49 6.19 -11.41
C CYS A 116 16.55 5.23 -11.92
N GLY A 117 16.39 3.96 -11.57
CA GLY A 117 17.29 2.93 -12.05
C GLY A 117 17.00 1.54 -11.51
N LEU A 118 17.59 0.57 -12.20
CA LEU A 118 17.56 -0.84 -11.86
C LEU A 118 18.78 -1.18 -11.01
N VAL A 119 18.64 -2.07 -10.03
CA VAL A 119 19.81 -2.67 -9.35
C VAL A 119 20.46 -3.67 -10.30
N MET A 120 21.32 -3.14 -11.16
CA MET A 120 22.01 -3.85 -12.22
C MET A 120 23.41 -3.27 -12.30
N PRO A 121 24.37 -3.79 -11.52
CA PRO A 121 25.71 -3.21 -11.47
C PRO A 121 26.45 -3.42 -12.80
N SER A 122 27.11 -2.37 -13.29
CA SER A 122 27.91 -2.46 -14.52
C SER A 122 29.19 -3.28 -14.29
N LEU A 123 29.72 -3.91 -15.34
CA LEU A 123 30.99 -4.63 -15.27
C LEU A 123 32.14 -3.75 -14.74
N LEU A 124 32.17 -2.49 -15.16
CA LEU A 124 33.16 -1.51 -14.69
C LEU A 124 33.05 -1.26 -13.18
N SER A 125 31.83 -1.11 -12.66
CA SER A 125 31.61 -0.94 -11.21
C SER A 125 32.11 -2.16 -10.42
N GLN A 126 31.87 -3.36 -10.95
CA GLN A 126 32.24 -4.63 -10.30
C GLN A 126 33.73 -4.94 -10.36
N GLN A 127 34.50 -4.30 -11.25
CA GLN A 127 35.96 -4.43 -11.26
C GLN A 127 36.61 -3.74 -10.04
N SER A 128 36.01 -2.65 -9.55
CA SER A 128 36.52 -1.93 -8.39
C SER A 128 36.09 -2.58 -7.06
N VAL A 129 36.97 -2.55 -6.05
CA VAL A 129 36.61 -3.03 -4.69
C VAL A 129 35.45 -2.22 -4.12
N MET A 130 35.49 -0.90 -4.29
CA MET A 130 34.44 0.00 -3.77
C MET A 130 33.07 -0.29 -4.41
N GLY A 131 32.97 -0.41 -5.73
CA GLY A 131 31.70 -0.71 -6.40
C GLY A 131 31.12 -2.08 -6.00
N ARG A 132 31.98 -3.08 -5.74
CA ARG A 132 31.54 -4.37 -5.17
C ARG A 132 30.98 -4.21 -3.75
N LEU A 133 31.67 -3.46 -2.89
CA LEU A 133 31.19 -3.19 -1.53
C LEU A 133 29.87 -2.41 -1.54
N GLU A 134 29.75 -1.38 -2.37
CA GLU A 134 28.54 -0.57 -2.52
C GLU A 134 27.34 -1.41 -2.95
N THR A 135 27.54 -2.26 -3.95
CA THR A 135 26.50 -3.17 -4.44
C THR A 135 26.10 -4.17 -3.35
N GLN A 136 27.08 -4.76 -2.66
CA GLN A 136 26.82 -5.71 -1.59
C GLN A 136 26.08 -5.06 -0.41
N GLU A 137 26.45 -3.85 -0.01
CA GLU A 137 25.77 -3.13 1.06
C GLU A 137 24.32 -2.80 0.69
N LYS A 138 24.06 -2.43 -0.56
CA LYS A 138 22.69 -2.23 -1.07
C LYS A 138 21.87 -3.52 -0.92
N TYR A 139 22.41 -4.67 -1.38
CA TYR A 139 21.73 -5.96 -1.23
C TYR A 139 21.47 -6.32 0.23
N ILE A 140 22.46 -6.14 1.12
CA ILE A 140 22.30 -6.38 2.56
C ILE A 140 21.17 -5.52 3.13
N GLN A 141 21.15 -4.23 2.79
CA GLN A 141 20.17 -3.29 3.32
C GLN A 141 18.76 -3.60 2.83
N ASP A 142 18.59 -3.83 1.53
CA ASP A 142 17.31 -4.19 0.92
C ASP A 142 16.79 -5.51 1.50
N MET A 143 17.65 -6.52 1.65
CA MET A 143 17.26 -7.83 2.15
C MET A 143 16.89 -7.80 3.64
N ARG A 144 17.58 -7.00 4.46
CA ARG A 144 17.21 -6.77 5.87
C ARG A 144 15.84 -6.14 6.00
N GLN A 145 15.56 -5.10 5.20
CA GLN A 145 14.25 -4.45 5.19
C GLN A 145 13.16 -5.42 4.72
N SER A 146 13.44 -6.20 3.68
CA SER A 146 12.49 -7.15 3.10
C SER A 146 12.17 -8.30 4.03
N ARG A 147 13.16 -8.84 4.75
CA ARG A 147 12.93 -9.87 5.78
C ARG A 147 12.05 -9.34 6.91
N ALA A 148 12.38 -8.14 7.42
CA ALA A 148 11.58 -7.51 8.48
C ALA A 148 10.14 -7.26 8.03
N TYR A 149 9.93 -6.89 6.76
CA TYR A 149 8.60 -6.76 6.19
C TYR A 149 7.89 -8.11 6.06
N ALA A 150 8.56 -9.14 5.54
CA ALA A 150 7.99 -10.47 5.40
C ALA A 150 7.52 -11.03 6.76
N GLU A 151 8.38 -11.00 7.78
CA GLU A 151 8.06 -11.46 9.13
C GLU A 151 6.86 -10.72 9.75
N ALA A 152 6.74 -9.42 9.48
CA ALA A 152 5.67 -8.60 10.05
C ALA A 152 4.35 -8.65 9.24
N CYS A 153 4.41 -8.89 7.93
CA CYS A 153 3.31 -8.57 7.00
C CYS A 153 2.84 -9.74 6.15
N TYR A 154 3.63 -10.82 6.01
CA TYR A 154 3.21 -12.01 5.27
C TYR A 154 2.39 -12.96 6.14
N HIS A 155 2.42 -12.80 7.46
CA HIS A 155 1.64 -13.59 8.43
C HIS A 155 0.46 -12.79 9.01
N GLY A 156 -0.75 -13.40 9.03
CA GLY A 156 -1.98 -12.78 9.55
C GLY A 156 -2.86 -12.10 8.50
N GLU A 157 -4.07 -11.67 8.91
CA GLU A 157 -5.05 -10.99 8.03
C GLU A 157 -4.89 -9.45 8.01
N SER A 158 -4.32 -8.88 9.08
CA SER A 158 -4.06 -7.44 9.22
C SER A 158 -2.68 -7.22 9.83
N GLY A 159 -1.78 -6.59 9.07
CA GLY A 159 -0.45 -6.24 9.55
C GLY A 159 -0.43 -4.89 10.30
N PRO A 160 0.64 -4.60 11.06
CA PRO A 160 0.90 -3.26 11.59
C PRO A 160 0.89 -2.19 10.47
N ALA A 161 0.78 -0.90 10.82
CA ALA A 161 0.87 0.20 9.85
C ALA A 161 2.14 0.16 8.97
N ALA A 162 3.20 -0.52 9.42
CA ALA A 162 4.41 -0.78 8.64
C ALA A 162 4.15 -1.61 7.36
N CYS A 163 3.03 -2.34 7.30
CA CYS A 163 2.68 -3.18 6.16
C CYS A 163 2.02 -2.41 5.00
N ASP A 164 1.70 -1.13 5.20
CA ASP A 164 1.22 -0.23 4.13
C ASP A 164 2.37 0.41 3.33
N ALA A 165 3.52 -0.25 3.20
CA ALA A 165 4.66 0.29 2.46
C ALA A 165 4.52 0.16 0.93
N PHE A 166 3.81 -0.87 0.45
CA PHE A 166 3.73 -1.24 -0.97
C PHE A 166 2.31 -1.16 -1.53
N ALA A 167 2.16 -1.24 -2.85
CA ALA A 167 0.85 -1.17 -3.52
C ALA A 167 -0.14 -2.24 -3.03
N ALA A 168 0.35 -3.47 -2.86
CA ALA A 168 -0.35 -4.56 -2.19
C ALA A 168 0.34 -4.93 -0.87
N LEU A 169 -0.45 -5.39 0.12
CA LEU A 169 0.04 -5.81 1.44
C LEU A 169 1.06 -6.96 1.35
N ARG A 170 0.82 -7.89 0.44
CA ARG A 170 1.69 -9.02 0.13
C ARG A 170 1.37 -9.52 -1.27
N LEU A 171 2.33 -10.19 -1.89
CA LEU A 171 2.08 -10.95 -3.11
C LEU A 171 1.51 -12.32 -2.71
N PRO A 172 0.29 -12.67 -3.15
CA PRO A 172 -0.29 -13.96 -2.79
C PRO A 172 0.44 -15.09 -3.52
N PHE A 173 0.52 -16.24 -2.87
CA PHE A 173 1.06 -17.47 -3.46
C PHE A 173 0.42 -18.70 -2.81
N GLU A 174 0.45 -19.80 -3.53
CA GLU A 174 0.07 -21.13 -3.06
C GLU A 174 1.33 -21.98 -2.80
N VAL A 175 1.20 -22.92 -1.87
CA VAL A 175 2.26 -23.86 -1.49
C VAL A 175 1.78 -25.27 -1.83
N ASP A 176 2.54 -25.97 -2.66
CA ASP A 176 2.37 -27.40 -2.96
C ASP A 176 3.54 -28.19 -2.35
N GLU A 177 3.30 -28.87 -1.25
CA GLU A 177 4.30 -29.68 -0.52
C GLU A 177 4.50 -31.08 -1.13
N GLN A 178 3.80 -31.42 -2.21
CA GLN A 178 3.91 -32.71 -2.92
C GLN A 178 4.29 -32.52 -4.39
N ALA A 179 4.99 -31.43 -4.67
CA ALA A 179 5.35 -31.05 -6.02
C ALA A 179 6.31 -32.05 -6.66
N ALA A 180 6.20 -32.19 -7.98
CA ALA A 180 7.14 -32.97 -8.76
C ALA A 180 8.53 -32.30 -8.74
N TYR A 181 9.55 -33.12 -8.54
CA TYR A 181 10.94 -32.67 -8.42
C TYR A 181 11.59 -32.38 -9.78
N PRO A 182 12.24 -31.20 -9.98
CA PRO A 182 12.78 -30.82 -11.28
C PRO A 182 14.22 -31.30 -11.57
N PHE A 183 14.99 -31.77 -10.58
CA PHE A 183 16.44 -32.04 -10.71
C PHE A 183 16.80 -33.54 -10.89
N GLY A 184 16.02 -34.26 -11.68
CA GLY A 184 16.27 -35.68 -11.96
C GLY A 184 16.10 -36.60 -10.74
N GLN A 185 17.07 -37.49 -10.48
CA GLN A 185 16.99 -38.49 -9.41
C GLN A 185 17.61 -38.06 -8.07
N ARG A 186 18.09 -36.81 -7.96
CA ARG A 186 18.80 -36.31 -6.77
C ARG A 186 17.88 -35.88 -5.62
N CYS A 187 16.59 -36.23 -5.63
CA CYS A 187 15.67 -35.87 -4.56
C CYS A 187 15.75 -36.84 -3.40
N LEU A 188 16.17 -36.36 -2.22
CA LEU A 188 16.24 -37.20 -1.02
C LEU A 188 14.86 -37.77 -0.62
N LEU A 189 13.80 -37.00 -0.85
CA LEU A 189 12.42 -37.36 -0.50
C LEU A 189 11.64 -38.04 -1.65
N GLY A 190 12.32 -38.40 -2.74
CA GLY A 190 11.69 -39.03 -3.91
C GLY A 190 10.98 -38.06 -4.87
N SER A 191 10.35 -38.59 -5.91
CA SER A 191 9.86 -37.78 -7.05
C SER A 191 8.76 -36.75 -6.74
N SER A 192 8.08 -36.90 -5.61
CA SER A 192 7.01 -36.01 -5.12
C SER A 192 7.35 -35.40 -3.76
N GLY A 193 8.64 -35.28 -3.45
CA GLY A 193 9.16 -34.75 -2.19
C GLY A 193 9.71 -33.32 -2.30
N ALA A 194 9.30 -32.57 -3.32
CA ALA A 194 9.65 -31.16 -3.47
C ALA A 194 8.52 -30.26 -2.94
N VAL A 195 8.88 -29.03 -2.57
CA VAL A 195 7.91 -27.97 -2.28
C VAL A 195 7.94 -26.96 -3.42
N ARG A 196 6.76 -26.57 -3.90
CA ARG A 196 6.61 -25.54 -4.93
C ARG A 196 5.81 -24.36 -4.37
N TYR A 197 6.37 -23.18 -4.56
CA TYR A 197 5.70 -21.91 -4.33
C TYR A 197 5.24 -21.33 -5.66
N ASP A 198 3.99 -20.89 -5.75
CA ASP A 198 3.42 -20.39 -7.00
C ASP A 198 2.55 -19.16 -6.75
N THR A 199 2.91 -18.01 -7.32
CA THR A 199 2.14 -16.77 -7.12
C THR A 199 0.81 -16.78 -7.87
N GLY A 200 0.59 -17.72 -8.79
CA GLY A 200 -0.41 -17.56 -9.84
C GLY A 200 -0.11 -16.34 -10.72
N ARG A 201 -1.09 -15.92 -11.53
CA ARG A 201 -0.98 -14.73 -12.36
C ARG A 201 -1.31 -13.48 -11.54
N LEU A 202 -0.37 -12.54 -11.47
CA LEU A 202 -0.49 -11.28 -10.76
C LEU A 202 -0.38 -10.10 -11.73
N ASP A 203 -1.33 -9.17 -11.66
CA ASP A 203 -1.33 -7.94 -12.44
C ASP A 203 -0.27 -6.94 -11.92
N SER A 204 0.59 -6.45 -12.81
CA SER A 204 1.70 -5.55 -12.46
C SER A 204 1.25 -4.22 -11.84
N HIS A 205 0.04 -3.75 -12.21
CA HIS A 205 -0.51 -2.50 -11.71
C HIS A 205 -1.05 -2.65 -10.29
N THR A 206 -1.81 -3.71 -10.03
CA THR A 206 -2.49 -3.99 -8.76
C THR A 206 -1.52 -4.41 -7.67
N TYR A 207 -0.60 -5.31 -7.99
CA TYR A 207 0.27 -5.94 -6.98
C TYR A 207 1.60 -5.23 -6.79
N LEU A 208 2.13 -4.61 -7.84
CA LEU A 208 3.42 -3.91 -7.80
C LEU A 208 3.31 -2.39 -7.92
N GLY A 209 2.11 -1.86 -8.17
CA GLY A 209 1.88 -0.42 -8.23
C GLY A 209 2.40 0.25 -9.49
N ILE A 210 2.68 -0.49 -10.57
CA ILE A 210 3.16 0.13 -11.82
C ILE A 210 1.96 0.79 -12.51
N ASN A 211 1.92 2.13 -12.50
CA ASN A 211 0.81 2.93 -13.02
C ASN A 211 0.79 2.93 -14.56
N ALA A 212 0.29 1.86 -15.16
CA ALA A 212 0.14 1.71 -16.61
C ALA A 212 -1.32 1.67 -17.03
N ASN A 213 -1.60 2.17 -18.24
CA ASN A 213 -2.86 1.94 -18.94
C ASN A 213 -3.14 0.43 -19.05
N PRO A 214 -4.41 -0.02 -19.08
CA PRO A 214 -4.74 -1.44 -19.20
C PRO A 214 -4.03 -2.16 -20.36
N VAL A 215 -3.90 -1.50 -21.52
CA VAL A 215 -3.21 -2.06 -22.70
C VAL A 215 -1.70 -2.24 -22.51
N ASP A 216 -1.09 -1.50 -21.59
CA ASP A 216 0.36 -1.53 -21.31
C ASP A 216 0.68 -2.37 -20.06
N ARG A 217 -0.33 -2.94 -19.40
CA ARG A 217 -0.14 -3.84 -18.26
C ARG A 217 0.31 -5.21 -18.70
N ILE A 218 0.98 -5.89 -17.78
CA ILE A 218 1.33 -7.30 -17.90
C ILE A 218 0.87 -8.05 -16.65
N ASP A 219 0.59 -9.33 -16.85
CA ASP A 219 0.51 -10.29 -15.77
C ASP A 219 1.85 -11.01 -15.65
N PHE A 220 2.29 -11.25 -14.43
CA PHE A 220 3.47 -12.06 -14.14
C PHE A 220 3.14 -13.21 -13.21
N ARG A 221 3.87 -14.32 -13.36
CA ARG A 221 3.80 -15.48 -12.47
C ARG A 221 5.20 -15.90 -12.12
N ILE A 222 5.44 -16.13 -10.83
CA ILE A 222 6.71 -16.59 -10.30
C ILE A 222 6.49 -17.95 -9.66
N THR A 223 7.40 -18.87 -9.91
CA THR A 223 7.42 -20.17 -9.25
C THR A 223 8.83 -20.48 -8.74
N SER A 224 8.90 -21.01 -7.53
CA SER A 224 10.14 -21.54 -6.97
C SER A 224 9.89 -22.97 -6.49
N THR A 225 10.64 -23.93 -7.01
CA THR A 225 10.52 -25.34 -6.60
C THR A 225 11.80 -25.76 -5.88
N CYS A 226 11.67 -26.07 -4.59
CA CYS A 226 12.80 -26.38 -3.72
C CYS A 226 12.75 -27.82 -3.20
N SER A 227 13.91 -28.42 -2.97
CA SER A 227 14.00 -29.75 -2.38
C SER A 227 15.39 -30.07 -1.85
N VAL A 228 15.46 -30.96 -0.86
CA VAL A 228 16.71 -31.46 -0.28
C VAL A 228 17.32 -32.52 -1.20
N LEU A 229 18.61 -32.37 -1.47
CA LEU A 229 19.36 -33.20 -2.40
C LEU A 229 19.93 -34.44 -1.71
N ASP A 230 19.85 -35.59 -2.39
CA ASP A 230 20.69 -36.75 -2.11
C ASP A 230 22.04 -36.58 -2.83
N ILE A 231 23.11 -36.49 -2.05
CA ILE A 231 24.47 -36.23 -2.50
C ILE A 231 25.48 -37.24 -1.93
N GLU A 232 25.02 -38.37 -1.38
CA GLU A 232 25.90 -39.32 -0.68
C GLU A 232 27.01 -39.87 -1.59
N ASP A 233 26.71 -40.12 -2.86
CA ASP A 233 27.67 -40.54 -3.89
C ASP A 233 28.55 -39.41 -4.44
N LEU A 234 28.15 -38.15 -4.19
CA LEU A 234 28.86 -36.93 -4.63
C LEU A 234 29.60 -36.25 -3.47
N ARG A 235 29.78 -36.96 -2.36
CA ARG A 235 30.45 -36.46 -1.16
C ARG A 235 31.67 -37.31 -0.82
N THR A 236 32.76 -36.64 -0.49
CA THR A 236 33.96 -37.31 0.04
C THR A 236 34.34 -36.74 1.38
N VAL A 237 34.58 -37.62 2.35
CA VAL A 237 35.11 -37.25 3.67
C VAL A 237 36.55 -37.75 3.79
N PHE A 238 37.46 -36.86 4.14
CA PHE A 238 38.86 -37.17 4.38
C PHE A 238 39.38 -36.37 5.57
N THR A 239 40.57 -36.72 6.05
CA THR A 239 41.20 -36.04 7.17
C THR A 239 42.33 -35.16 6.66
N GLU A 240 42.36 -33.90 7.10
CA GLU A 240 43.37 -32.91 6.70
C GLU A 240 44.07 -32.32 7.93
N GLU A 241 45.38 -32.11 7.82
CA GLU A 241 46.18 -31.47 8.85
C GLU A 241 46.29 -29.95 8.56
N LEU A 242 45.45 -29.13 9.22
CA LEU A 242 45.43 -27.69 8.99
C LEU A 242 46.42 -26.88 9.85
N THR A 243 46.77 -27.35 11.05
CA THR A 243 47.53 -26.54 12.05
C THR A 243 48.80 -27.21 12.58
N GLN A 244 49.35 -28.22 11.87
CA GLN A 244 50.54 -28.99 12.31
C GLN A 244 50.42 -29.66 13.69
N GLN A 245 49.21 -29.72 14.25
CA GLN A 245 48.95 -30.19 15.63
C GLN A 245 47.66 -31.00 15.75
N GLN A 246 46.70 -30.84 14.83
CA GLN A 246 45.42 -31.54 14.91
C GLN A 246 44.88 -31.88 13.52
N LEU A 247 44.41 -33.13 13.42
CA LEU A 247 43.72 -33.68 12.26
C LEU A 247 42.23 -33.33 12.32
N TRP A 248 41.69 -32.80 11.24
CA TRP A 248 40.28 -32.44 11.12
C TRP A 248 39.62 -33.22 10.00
N ASN A 249 38.39 -33.68 10.22
CA ASN A 249 37.61 -34.21 9.12
C ASN A 249 37.13 -33.06 8.24
N VAL A 250 37.18 -33.30 6.94
CA VAL A 250 36.80 -32.38 5.90
C VAL A 250 35.87 -33.13 4.94
N SER A 251 34.71 -32.55 4.68
CA SER A 251 33.74 -33.04 3.70
C SER A 251 33.73 -32.13 2.48
N ARG A 252 33.83 -32.72 1.28
CA ARG A 252 33.69 -32.02 -0.01
C ARG A 252 32.47 -32.53 -0.75
N ALA A 253 31.74 -31.62 -1.40
CA ALA A 253 30.66 -31.93 -2.33
C ALA A 253 31.05 -31.62 -3.78
N TYR A 254 30.71 -32.54 -4.68
CA TYR A 254 31.00 -32.48 -6.11
C TYR A 254 29.73 -32.27 -6.94
N LEU A 255 29.02 -31.15 -6.68
CA LEU A 255 27.87 -30.71 -7.48
C LEU A 255 28.29 -29.89 -8.72
N GLY A 256 29.54 -30.07 -9.15
CA GLY A 256 30.15 -29.42 -10.31
C GLY A 256 31.27 -28.44 -9.95
N PRO A 257 32.18 -28.15 -10.89
CA PRO A 257 33.41 -27.41 -10.62
C PRO A 257 33.15 -25.91 -10.41
N VAL A 258 34.04 -25.29 -9.64
CA VAL A 258 34.19 -23.84 -9.61
C VAL A 258 35.36 -23.48 -10.53
N MET A 259 35.04 -22.92 -11.70
CA MET A 259 35.98 -22.70 -12.79
C MET A 259 37.23 -21.95 -12.31
N GLY A 260 38.41 -22.50 -12.57
CA GLY A 260 39.69 -21.90 -12.18
C GLY A 260 40.03 -21.94 -10.68
N ILE A 261 39.19 -22.56 -9.85
CA ILE A 261 39.38 -22.68 -8.40
C ILE A 261 39.46 -24.14 -7.96
N SER A 262 38.44 -24.94 -8.25
CA SER A 262 38.32 -26.32 -7.76
C SER A 262 37.45 -27.19 -8.67
N ASP A 263 37.71 -28.50 -8.64
CA ASP A 263 36.86 -29.53 -9.24
C ASP A 263 35.63 -29.89 -8.36
N TRP A 264 35.67 -29.52 -7.08
CA TRP A 264 34.56 -29.61 -6.12
C TRP A 264 33.81 -28.28 -5.97
N THR A 265 32.55 -28.34 -5.51
CA THR A 265 31.66 -27.17 -5.31
C THR A 265 31.85 -26.52 -3.95
N TYR A 266 31.76 -27.32 -2.88
CA TYR A 266 31.82 -26.84 -1.50
C TYR A 266 32.66 -27.75 -0.62
N GLN A 267 33.36 -27.16 0.35
CA GLN A 267 34.15 -27.85 1.36
C GLN A 267 33.78 -27.33 2.75
N HIS A 268 33.55 -28.24 3.69
CA HIS A 268 33.28 -27.93 5.09
C HIS A 268 34.23 -28.73 6.00
N SER A 269 34.73 -28.11 7.07
CA SER A 269 35.63 -28.75 8.04
C SER A 269 35.01 -28.79 9.42
N ASP A 270 35.21 -29.89 10.13
CA ASP A 270 34.80 -30.03 11.54
C ASP A 270 35.50 -29.03 12.47
N MET A 271 36.59 -28.38 12.03
CA MET A 271 37.20 -27.26 12.76
C MET A 271 36.18 -26.16 13.07
N LEU A 272 35.23 -25.91 12.15
CA LEU A 272 34.21 -24.86 12.31
C LEU A 272 33.27 -25.11 13.51
N ARG A 273 33.19 -26.35 14.01
CA ARG A 273 32.48 -26.69 15.24
C ARG A 273 33.04 -25.99 16.47
N MET A 274 34.31 -25.57 16.42
CA MET A 274 34.95 -24.83 17.52
C MET A 274 34.66 -23.32 17.50
N LEU A 275 34.08 -22.78 16.43
CA LEU A 275 33.96 -21.32 16.24
C LEU A 275 32.74 -20.68 16.90
N GLU A 276 32.16 -21.28 17.95
CA GLU A 276 30.93 -20.80 18.64
C GLU A 276 29.75 -20.47 17.71
N GLN A 277 29.79 -20.90 16.44
CA GLN A 277 28.75 -20.65 15.45
C GLN A 277 27.86 -21.90 15.30
N PRO A 278 26.56 -21.84 15.67
CA PRO A 278 25.70 -23.02 15.67
C PRO A 278 25.41 -23.53 14.26
N TYR A 279 25.01 -22.65 13.34
CA TYR A 279 24.75 -22.99 11.95
C TYR A 279 25.62 -22.19 10.99
N SER A 280 25.99 -22.81 9.88
CA SER A 280 26.54 -22.10 8.74
C SER A 280 25.78 -22.47 7.48
N ILE A 281 25.67 -21.48 6.58
CA ILE A 281 25.04 -21.66 5.28
C ILE A 281 25.88 -20.95 4.21
N GLN A 282 26.13 -21.65 3.11
CA GLN A 282 26.79 -21.10 1.93
C GLN A 282 25.99 -21.47 0.69
N SER A 283 25.90 -20.55 -0.27
CA SER A 283 25.09 -20.75 -1.46
C SER A 283 25.87 -20.52 -2.75
N PHE A 284 25.45 -21.23 -3.79
CA PHE A 284 25.90 -21.06 -5.17
C PHE A 284 24.67 -20.90 -6.06
N HIS A 285 24.83 -20.24 -7.19
CA HIS A 285 23.75 -20.11 -8.17
C HIS A 285 24.29 -20.23 -9.57
N GLN A 286 23.40 -20.62 -10.49
CA GLN A 286 23.64 -20.59 -11.92
C GLN A 286 22.38 -20.03 -12.58
N THR A 287 22.52 -18.92 -13.30
CA THR A 287 21.43 -18.42 -14.15
C THR A 287 21.39 -19.22 -15.44
N ASP A 288 20.20 -19.48 -15.97
CA ASP A 288 20.02 -20.19 -17.23
C ASP A 288 20.52 -19.33 -18.40
N ARG A 289 21.82 -19.34 -18.66
CA ARG A 289 22.44 -18.57 -19.74
C ARG A 289 22.40 -19.41 -21.01
N THR A 290 21.92 -18.82 -22.10
CA THR A 290 22.35 -19.29 -23.42
C THR A 290 23.85 -19.06 -23.55
N PRO A 291 24.65 -20.07 -23.92
CA PRO A 291 25.99 -19.80 -24.40
C PRO A 291 25.86 -18.92 -25.65
N ASP A 292 26.23 -17.65 -25.52
CA ASP A 292 26.33 -16.79 -26.70
C ASP A 292 27.32 -17.47 -27.66
N VAL A 293 26.89 -17.71 -28.91
CA VAL A 293 27.69 -18.41 -29.93
C VAL A 293 29.00 -17.63 -30.25
N ASN A 294 29.09 -16.37 -29.82
CA ASN A 294 30.28 -15.52 -29.90
C ASN A 294 30.97 -15.27 -28.54
N ASP A 295 30.49 -15.83 -27.42
CA ASP A 295 31.18 -15.71 -26.13
C ASP A 295 32.28 -16.78 -26.05
N SER A 296 33.36 -16.54 -26.79
CA SER A 296 34.63 -17.26 -26.65
C SER A 296 35.36 -16.89 -25.35
N ARG A 297 34.70 -16.20 -24.40
CA ARG A 297 35.29 -15.88 -23.10
C ARG A 297 35.18 -17.13 -22.24
N GLU A 298 36.33 -17.71 -21.95
CA GLU A 298 36.51 -18.65 -20.85
C GLU A 298 35.67 -18.16 -19.66
N SER A 299 34.75 -18.98 -19.16
CA SER A 299 33.93 -18.59 -18.00
C SER A 299 34.83 -18.02 -16.92
N SER A 300 34.48 -16.82 -16.44
CA SER A 300 35.26 -16.10 -15.45
C SER A 300 35.64 -17.03 -14.30
N SER A 301 36.92 -17.01 -13.91
CA SER A 301 37.40 -17.72 -12.72
C SER A 301 36.48 -17.42 -11.53
N GLY A 302 36.05 -18.47 -10.81
CA GLY A 302 35.07 -18.40 -9.73
C GLY A 302 33.62 -18.72 -10.12
N THR A 303 33.31 -18.94 -11.41
CA THR A 303 31.96 -19.35 -11.84
C THR A 303 31.73 -20.82 -11.49
N TRP A 304 30.69 -21.13 -10.72
CA TRP A 304 30.25 -22.51 -10.48
C TRP A 304 29.46 -23.03 -11.68
N ARG A 305 29.73 -24.26 -12.10
CA ARG A 305 28.94 -24.94 -13.16
C ARG A 305 28.30 -26.20 -12.57
N PRO A 306 26.97 -26.32 -12.55
CA PRO A 306 26.30 -27.48 -12.00
C PRO A 306 26.50 -28.73 -12.86
N ILE A 307 26.49 -29.90 -12.21
CA ILE A 307 26.36 -31.20 -12.90
C ILE A 307 25.07 -31.27 -13.72
N GLU A 308 25.05 -32.14 -14.74
CA GLU A 308 23.94 -32.28 -15.68
C GLU A 308 22.61 -32.57 -14.98
N GLU A 309 22.61 -33.38 -13.91
CA GLU A 309 21.39 -33.73 -13.16
C GLU A 309 20.73 -32.53 -12.47
N LEU A 310 21.48 -31.45 -12.19
CA LEU A 310 20.95 -30.23 -11.59
C LEU A 310 20.56 -29.17 -12.62
N GLN A 311 20.83 -29.40 -13.91
CA GLN A 311 20.48 -28.45 -14.97
C GLN A 311 19.01 -28.61 -15.34
N VAL A 312 18.19 -27.65 -14.89
CA VAL A 312 16.77 -27.58 -15.24
C VAL A 312 16.61 -26.59 -16.39
N GLY A 313 16.15 -27.08 -17.54
CA GLY A 313 15.90 -26.22 -18.70
C GLY A 313 14.85 -25.15 -18.38
N GLY A 314 15.19 -23.88 -18.62
CA GLY A 314 14.32 -22.77 -18.33
C GLY A 314 14.21 -22.43 -16.85
N ALA A 315 15.21 -22.69 -16.00
CA ALA A 315 15.15 -22.26 -14.59
C ALA A 315 16.50 -21.75 -14.09
N ASP A 316 16.45 -20.71 -13.26
CA ASP A 316 17.62 -20.26 -12.51
C ASP A 316 17.78 -21.15 -11.28
N LEU A 317 18.98 -21.69 -11.08
CA LEU A 317 19.29 -22.65 -10.03
C LEU A 317 19.99 -21.96 -8.87
N SER A 318 19.50 -22.20 -7.65
CA SER A 318 20.19 -21.86 -6.39
C SER A 318 20.44 -23.13 -5.58
N VAL A 319 21.64 -23.29 -5.03
CA VAL A 319 22.02 -24.43 -4.16
C VAL A 319 22.58 -23.91 -2.84
N HIS A 320 22.10 -24.48 -1.75
CA HIS A 320 22.37 -24.06 -0.37
C HIS A 320 22.96 -25.22 0.43
N PHE A 321 24.17 -25.03 0.94
CA PHE A 321 24.87 -25.96 1.81
C PHE A 321 24.64 -25.54 3.25
N VAL A 322 23.95 -26.36 4.03
CA VAL A 322 23.55 -26.07 5.42
C VAL A 322 24.28 -27.01 6.36
N ALA A 323 25.03 -26.46 7.30
CA ALA A 323 25.74 -27.22 8.32
C ALA A 323 25.25 -26.84 9.72
N ALA A 324 24.76 -27.84 10.46
CA ALA A 324 24.39 -27.73 11.88
C ALA A 324 25.63 -28.01 12.75
N ASN A 325 26.66 -27.19 12.57
CA ASN A 325 28.03 -27.32 13.09
C ASN A 325 28.12 -28.10 14.41
N ASN A 326 27.89 -27.43 15.54
CA ASN A 326 28.00 -28.01 16.87
C ASN A 326 26.70 -27.90 17.69
N VAL A 327 25.57 -27.78 16.98
CA VAL A 327 24.25 -27.81 17.60
C VAL A 327 23.99 -29.19 18.18
N THR A 328 23.54 -29.22 19.43
CA THR A 328 23.10 -30.45 20.10
C THR A 328 21.60 -30.37 20.32
N TYR A 329 20.86 -31.34 19.78
CA TYR A 329 19.41 -31.40 19.90
C TYR A 329 18.98 -32.23 21.10
N THR A 330 17.90 -31.80 21.76
CA THR A 330 17.33 -32.53 22.91
C THR A 330 16.71 -33.88 22.54
N ASP A 331 16.28 -34.05 21.28
CA ASP A 331 15.69 -35.27 20.74
C ASP A 331 16.08 -35.44 19.26
N VAL A 332 15.77 -36.60 18.67
CA VAL A 332 16.04 -36.91 17.26
C VAL A 332 15.37 -35.87 16.34
N VAL A 333 16.11 -35.38 15.35
CA VAL A 333 15.59 -34.53 14.29
C VAL A 333 15.46 -35.34 13.01
N ILE A 334 14.23 -35.48 12.52
CA ILE A 334 13.89 -36.20 11.29
C ILE A 334 13.73 -35.29 10.07
N ASP A 335 13.90 -33.98 10.24
CA ASP A 335 13.93 -33.03 9.13
C ASP A 335 15.10 -33.38 8.18
N PRO A 336 14.87 -33.49 6.86
CA PRO A 336 15.89 -33.91 5.90
C PRO A 336 17.08 -32.94 5.77
N LEU A 337 16.87 -31.65 5.99
CA LEU A 337 17.93 -30.64 5.89
C LEU A 337 18.75 -30.56 7.18
N PHE A 338 18.13 -30.83 8.32
CA PHE A 338 18.74 -30.74 9.66
C PHE A 338 18.89 -32.08 10.37
N ALA A 339 18.87 -33.19 9.62
CA ALA A 339 18.83 -34.55 10.16
C ALA A 339 19.88 -34.78 11.26
N ALA A 340 19.41 -35.23 12.42
CA ALA A 340 20.23 -35.48 13.60
C ALA A 340 19.65 -36.65 14.40
N ALA A 341 20.07 -37.85 14.04
CA ALA A 341 19.78 -39.10 14.75
C ALA A 341 21.01 -39.66 15.47
N ARG A 342 22.22 -39.12 15.21
CA ARG A 342 23.46 -39.53 15.87
C ARG A 342 23.50 -39.09 17.34
N GLN A 343 23.34 -40.04 18.24
CA GLN A 343 23.47 -39.82 19.69
C GLN A 343 24.89 -39.45 20.09
N LEU A 344 25.05 -38.38 20.88
CA LEU A 344 26.36 -37.92 21.35
C LEU A 344 26.74 -38.57 22.71
N PRO A 345 28.04 -38.74 23.01
CA PRO A 345 28.50 -39.38 24.24
C PRO A 345 28.04 -38.70 25.54
N TYR A 346 27.79 -37.39 25.49
CA TYR A 346 27.40 -36.57 26.63
C TYR A 346 25.88 -36.32 26.71
N GLY A 347 25.10 -37.00 25.87
CA GLY A 347 23.66 -36.80 25.73
C GLY A 347 23.29 -35.90 24.56
N GLY A 348 22.02 -35.98 24.13
CA GLY A 348 21.51 -35.27 22.96
C GLY A 348 21.91 -35.90 21.63
N TYR A 349 21.53 -35.24 20.55
CA TYR A 349 21.70 -35.69 19.18
C TYR A 349 22.43 -34.63 18.36
N GLY A 350 23.45 -35.05 17.60
CA GLY A 350 24.18 -34.18 16.67
C GLY A 350 23.82 -34.48 15.22
N ALA A 351 24.11 -33.54 14.33
CA ALA A 351 23.88 -33.71 12.90
C ALA A 351 24.49 -35.01 12.35
N ASP A 352 23.75 -35.67 11.46
CA ASP A 352 24.16 -36.94 10.86
C ASP A 352 25.29 -36.74 9.84
N ASN A 353 25.23 -35.63 9.10
CA ASN A 353 26.20 -35.23 8.10
C ASN A 353 26.82 -33.87 8.46
N MET A 354 28.05 -33.61 7.98
CA MET A 354 28.73 -32.31 8.20
C MET A 354 27.97 -31.14 7.56
N PHE A 355 27.29 -31.39 6.44
CA PHE A 355 26.32 -30.50 5.83
C PHE A 355 25.30 -31.31 5.03
N CYS A 356 24.11 -30.73 4.86
CA CYS A 356 23.10 -31.17 3.92
C CYS A 356 22.95 -30.13 2.81
N VAL A 357 22.35 -30.51 1.69
CA VAL A 357 22.20 -29.62 0.53
C VAL A 357 20.75 -29.49 0.12
N LEU A 358 20.32 -28.27 -0.17
CA LEU A 358 19.00 -27.96 -0.71
C LEU A 358 19.16 -27.14 -1.99
N ALA A 359 18.36 -27.45 -3.00
CA ALA A 359 18.32 -26.69 -4.25
C ALA A 359 16.94 -26.08 -4.49
N CYS A 360 16.90 -24.92 -5.14
CA CYS A 360 15.69 -24.24 -5.61
C CYS A 360 15.82 -23.89 -7.10
N ALA A 361 14.76 -24.14 -7.86
CA ALA A 361 14.62 -23.80 -9.27
C ALA A 361 13.59 -22.70 -9.41
N ASP A 362 14.06 -21.53 -9.84
CA ASP A 362 13.26 -20.32 -9.99
C ASP A 362 12.88 -20.09 -11.45
N GLN A 363 11.60 -19.85 -11.70
CA GLN A 363 11.07 -19.57 -13.03
C GLN A 363 10.06 -18.43 -13.00
N MET A 364 9.97 -17.71 -14.10
CA MET A 364 9.03 -16.61 -14.29
C MET A 364 8.32 -16.74 -15.65
N GLN A 365 7.05 -16.36 -15.68
CA GLN A 365 6.28 -16.16 -16.90
C GLN A 365 5.70 -14.76 -16.92
N VAL A 366 5.69 -14.16 -18.11
CA VAL A 366 5.06 -12.87 -18.37
C VAL A 366 4.01 -13.05 -19.45
N CYS A 367 2.84 -12.45 -19.26
CA CYS A 367 1.74 -12.43 -20.20
C CYS A 367 1.23 -11.01 -20.42
N THR A 368 0.67 -10.73 -21.59
CA THR A 368 -0.22 -9.58 -21.77
C THR A 368 -1.49 -9.78 -20.94
N GLN A 369 -2.13 -8.69 -20.49
CA GLN A 369 -3.31 -8.77 -19.62
C GLN A 369 -4.49 -9.53 -20.25
N ASN A 370 -4.62 -9.51 -21.58
CA ASN A 370 -5.64 -10.28 -22.30
C ASN A 370 -5.29 -11.76 -22.42
N GLY A 371 -4.04 -12.15 -22.13
CA GLY A 371 -3.53 -13.50 -22.28
C GLY A 371 -3.16 -13.90 -23.71
N ASP A 372 -3.20 -12.97 -24.67
CA ASP A 372 -2.95 -13.23 -26.09
C ASP A 372 -1.49 -13.62 -26.38
N ALA A 373 -0.55 -13.08 -25.61
CA ALA A 373 0.86 -13.42 -25.70
C ALA A 373 1.42 -13.72 -24.30
N CYS A 374 2.05 -14.88 -24.16
CA CYS A 374 2.71 -15.31 -22.92
C CYS A 374 4.09 -15.88 -23.25
N SER A 375 5.09 -15.54 -22.46
CA SER A 375 6.35 -16.28 -22.44
C SER A 375 6.11 -17.70 -21.88
N PRO A 376 6.95 -18.69 -22.18
CA PRO A 376 6.99 -19.90 -21.36
C PRO A 376 7.50 -19.57 -19.94
N MET A 377 7.33 -20.50 -19.01
CA MET A 377 7.97 -20.44 -17.70
C MET A 377 9.48 -20.63 -17.91
N GLN A 378 10.28 -19.63 -17.56
CA GLN A 378 11.71 -19.63 -17.83
C GLN A 378 12.54 -18.85 -16.80
N GLY A 379 13.85 -19.10 -16.74
CA GLY A 379 14.80 -18.33 -15.95
C GLY A 379 15.00 -16.91 -16.51
N LEU A 380 15.58 -16.00 -15.72
CA LEU A 380 15.64 -14.59 -16.06
C LEU A 380 16.37 -14.31 -17.38
N SER A 381 17.56 -14.88 -17.57
CA SER A 381 18.40 -14.56 -18.73
C SER A 381 17.78 -15.02 -20.06
N ILE A 382 17.03 -16.13 -20.02
CA ILE A 382 16.22 -16.58 -21.16
C ILE A 382 15.02 -15.65 -21.35
N LEU A 383 14.34 -15.26 -20.27
CA LEU A 383 13.19 -14.36 -20.31
C LEU A 383 13.48 -13.05 -21.00
N GLU A 384 14.57 -12.37 -20.63
CA GLU A 384 14.93 -11.09 -21.21
C GLU A 384 15.18 -11.20 -22.73
N ARG A 385 15.88 -12.26 -23.17
CA ARG A 385 16.15 -12.51 -24.59
C ARG A 385 14.87 -12.83 -25.37
N ASP A 386 14.03 -13.70 -24.84
CA ASP A 386 12.83 -14.16 -25.55
C ASP A 386 11.77 -13.06 -25.61
N LEU A 387 11.68 -12.20 -24.58
CA LEU A 387 10.87 -10.99 -24.63
C LEU A 387 11.37 -10.02 -25.69
N ALA A 388 12.69 -9.82 -25.79
CA ALA A 388 13.31 -8.97 -26.81
C ALA A 388 13.05 -9.46 -28.24
N ALA A 389 12.89 -10.78 -28.42
CA ALA A 389 12.61 -11.41 -29.71
C ALA A 389 11.11 -11.53 -30.02
N SER A 390 10.24 -11.22 -29.06
CA SER A 390 8.78 -11.37 -29.21
C SER A 390 8.17 -10.16 -29.89
N GLU A 391 7.32 -10.39 -30.90
CA GLU A 391 6.48 -9.33 -31.49
C GLU A 391 5.18 -9.09 -30.69
N GLY A 392 4.94 -9.88 -29.63
CA GLY A 392 3.70 -9.85 -28.86
C GLY A 392 3.62 -8.81 -27.74
N PHE A 393 4.72 -8.12 -27.42
CA PHE A 393 4.81 -7.16 -26.31
C PHE A 393 5.14 -5.76 -26.81
N SER A 394 4.48 -4.73 -26.26
CA SER A 394 4.87 -3.34 -26.49
C SER A 394 6.18 -3.02 -25.76
N PRO A 395 6.93 -1.98 -26.16
CA PRO A 395 8.15 -1.58 -25.45
C PRO A 395 7.93 -1.25 -23.95
N ILE A 396 6.74 -0.75 -23.58
CA ILE A 396 6.39 -0.47 -22.19
C ILE A 396 6.09 -1.75 -21.42
N GLN A 397 5.42 -2.72 -22.05
CA GLN A 397 5.19 -4.04 -21.46
C GLN A 397 6.52 -4.78 -21.26
N GLU A 398 7.40 -4.73 -22.26
CA GLU A 398 8.74 -5.31 -22.16
C GLU A 398 9.57 -4.63 -21.06
N ALA A 399 9.57 -3.30 -20.98
CA ALA A 399 10.29 -2.58 -19.93
C ALA A 399 9.74 -2.90 -18.54
N THR A 400 8.42 -3.07 -18.42
CA THR A 400 7.76 -3.51 -17.19
C THR A 400 8.20 -4.93 -16.83
N ALA A 401 8.23 -5.84 -17.80
CA ALA A 401 8.69 -7.20 -17.61
C ALA A 401 10.15 -7.25 -17.15
N VAL A 402 11.05 -6.51 -17.80
CA VAL A 402 12.47 -6.42 -17.42
C VAL A 402 12.65 -5.88 -16.01
N ARG A 403 11.89 -4.85 -15.59
CA ARG A 403 11.91 -4.34 -14.21
C ARG A 403 11.58 -5.45 -13.20
N ILE A 404 10.51 -6.20 -13.44
CA ILE A 404 10.07 -7.29 -12.55
C ILE A 404 11.09 -8.42 -12.56
N ALA A 405 11.61 -8.77 -13.73
CA ALA A 405 12.50 -9.91 -13.91
C ALA A 405 13.88 -9.66 -13.25
N VAL A 406 14.48 -8.48 -13.44
CA VAL A 406 15.71 -8.08 -12.74
C VAL A 406 15.49 -8.06 -11.22
N ALA A 407 14.38 -7.49 -10.75
CA ALA A 407 14.05 -7.47 -9.33
C ALA A 407 13.82 -8.89 -8.77
N PHE A 408 13.24 -9.80 -9.56
CA PHE A 408 13.03 -11.19 -9.18
C PHE A 408 14.35 -11.96 -9.03
N GLN A 409 15.30 -11.80 -9.95
CA GLN A 409 16.62 -12.42 -9.81
C GLN A 409 17.32 -12.00 -8.52
N GLN A 410 17.31 -10.70 -8.21
CA GLN A 410 17.87 -10.16 -6.96
C GLN A 410 17.07 -10.55 -5.71
N SER A 411 15.95 -11.25 -5.89
CA SER A 411 15.06 -11.75 -4.84
C SER A 411 15.04 -13.29 -4.75
N SER A 412 15.86 -13.98 -5.54
CA SER A 412 16.01 -15.44 -5.47
C SER A 412 16.56 -15.88 -4.11
N SER A 413 16.37 -17.17 -3.77
CA SER A 413 16.85 -17.73 -2.51
C SER A 413 18.37 -17.54 -2.35
N TYR A 414 19.14 -17.56 -3.44
CA TYR A 414 20.57 -17.23 -3.42
C TYR A 414 20.84 -15.84 -2.83
N PHE A 415 20.16 -14.79 -3.31
CA PHE A 415 20.39 -13.43 -2.80
C PHE A 415 19.85 -13.27 -1.38
N VAL A 416 18.72 -13.90 -1.05
CA VAL A 416 18.17 -13.90 0.31
C VAL A 416 19.18 -14.45 1.31
N VAL A 417 19.78 -15.60 1.00
CA VAL A 417 20.74 -16.28 1.87
C VAL A 417 22.08 -15.56 1.89
N THR A 418 22.67 -15.25 0.74
CA THR A 418 24.04 -14.69 0.67
C THR A 418 24.13 -13.25 1.16
N SER A 419 23.05 -12.47 1.10
CA SER A 419 23.04 -11.11 1.64
C SER A 419 22.99 -11.10 3.17
N THR A 420 22.41 -12.13 3.81
CA THR A 420 22.24 -12.15 5.27
C THR A 420 22.42 -13.56 5.87
N PRO A 421 23.58 -14.22 5.64
CA PRO A 421 23.74 -15.65 5.91
C PRO A 421 23.57 -16.03 7.38
N GLN A 422 23.95 -15.13 8.30
CA GLN A 422 23.86 -15.37 9.75
C GLN A 422 22.42 -15.47 10.28
N SER A 423 21.48 -14.82 9.59
CA SER A 423 20.06 -14.81 9.96
C SER A 423 19.17 -15.40 8.86
N ALA A 424 19.77 -16.11 7.91
CA ALA A 424 19.04 -16.73 6.80
C ALA A 424 18.22 -17.94 7.25
N LEU A 425 18.61 -18.61 8.34
CA LEU A 425 17.93 -19.78 8.88
C LEU A 425 17.13 -19.39 10.13
N LYS A 426 15.82 -19.67 10.15
CA LYS A 426 14.97 -19.58 11.33
C LYS A 426 15.46 -20.54 12.43
N ALA A 427 16.05 -21.68 12.06
CA ALA A 427 16.69 -22.60 12.99
C ALA A 427 17.80 -21.93 13.83
N SER A 428 18.45 -20.86 13.33
CA SER A 428 19.51 -20.14 14.06
C SER A 428 19.03 -19.39 15.30
N ASP A 429 17.72 -19.15 15.45
CA ASP A 429 17.15 -18.43 16.59
C ASP A 429 16.87 -19.32 17.81
N LEU A 430 17.02 -20.64 17.66
CA LEU A 430 16.68 -21.64 18.69
C LEU A 430 17.81 -22.02 19.65
N PRO A 431 19.09 -22.14 19.23
CA PRO A 431 20.16 -22.59 20.11
C PRO A 431 20.44 -21.62 21.27
N ILE A 432 20.76 -22.17 22.44
CA ILE A 432 21.18 -21.37 23.60
C ILE A 432 22.65 -20.95 23.42
N SER A 433 22.90 -19.64 23.35
CA SER A 433 24.18 -19.01 22.92
C SER A 433 25.49 -19.59 23.48
N LYS A 434 25.53 -20.20 24.67
CA LYS A 434 26.76 -20.80 25.25
C LYS A 434 26.81 -22.33 25.21
N ALA A 435 25.66 -22.98 25.23
CA ALA A 435 25.59 -24.45 25.23
C ALA A 435 25.44 -25.01 23.81
N GLN A 436 24.93 -24.18 22.88
CA GLN A 436 24.51 -24.57 21.54
C GLN A 436 23.47 -25.71 21.53
N ASP A 437 22.84 -25.95 22.69
CA ASP A 437 21.71 -26.83 22.84
C ASP A 437 20.48 -26.18 22.19
N SER A 438 19.80 -26.95 21.35
CA SER A 438 18.53 -26.58 20.75
C SER A 438 17.48 -27.64 21.08
N ARG A 439 16.22 -27.24 21.16
CA ARG A 439 15.12 -28.22 21.06
C ARG A 439 15.16 -28.92 19.71
N ALA A 440 14.61 -30.13 19.63
CA ALA A 440 14.41 -30.82 18.36
C ALA A 440 13.59 -29.96 17.39
N LEU A 441 13.98 -30.00 16.11
CA LEU A 441 13.32 -29.28 15.04
C LEU A 441 12.11 -30.07 14.53
N PRO A 442 11.03 -29.40 14.11
CA PRO A 442 9.92 -30.03 13.39
C PRO A 442 10.38 -30.74 12.11
N ALA A 443 9.65 -31.76 11.67
CA ALA A 443 9.95 -32.51 10.44
C ALA A 443 9.83 -31.68 9.15
N ASP A 444 9.11 -30.57 9.21
CA ASP A 444 8.86 -29.62 8.13
C ASP A 444 9.74 -28.36 8.24
N GLN A 445 10.80 -28.37 9.06
CA GLN A 445 11.64 -27.20 9.29
C GLN A 445 12.23 -26.66 7.96
N TRP A 446 12.70 -27.53 7.07
CA TRP A 446 13.22 -27.12 5.76
C TRP A 446 12.18 -26.42 4.87
N ILE A 447 10.89 -26.78 4.99
CA ILE A 447 9.79 -26.10 4.31
C ILE A 447 9.61 -24.71 4.93
N ARG A 448 9.66 -24.59 6.25
CA ARG A 448 9.58 -23.29 6.96
C ARG A 448 10.72 -22.34 6.58
N GLU A 449 11.93 -22.88 6.40
CA GLU A 449 13.07 -22.11 5.91
C GLU A 449 12.83 -21.58 4.50
N THR A 450 12.50 -22.48 3.55
CA THR A 450 12.28 -22.10 2.15
C THR A 450 11.07 -21.19 1.95
N THR A 451 10.01 -21.36 2.75
CA THR A 451 8.84 -20.47 2.77
C THR A 451 9.26 -19.07 3.19
N GLY A 452 10.04 -18.96 4.29
CA GLY A 452 10.55 -17.67 4.75
C GLY A 452 11.47 -17.00 3.73
N TRP A 453 12.26 -17.79 2.98
CA TRP A 453 13.09 -17.25 1.89
C TRP A 453 12.23 -16.72 0.74
N PHE A 454 11.20 -17.46 0.34
CA PHE A 454 10.29 -17.06 -0.73
C PHE A 454 9.49 -15.80 -0.36
N GLU A 455 8.95 -15.73 0.86
CA GLU A 455 8.26 -14.54 1.38
C GLU A 455 9.18 -13.32 1.42
N THR A 456 10.42 -13.50 1.91
CA THR A 456 11.45 -12.44 1.90
C THR A 456 11.77 -11.99 0.47
N GLY A 457 11.87 -12.93 -0.47
CA GLY A 457 12.07 -12.65 -1.89
C GLY A 457 10.91 -11.84 -2.49
N LEU A 458 9.66 -12.23 -2.24
CA LEU A 458 8.48 -11.49 -2.71
C LEU A 458 8.42 -10.06 -2.11
N ALA A 459 8.75 -9.90 -0.84
CA ALA A 459 8.86 -8.58 -0.21
C ALA A 459 9.98 -7.73 -0.86
N ASN A 460 11.12 -8.34 -1.18
CA ASN A 460 12.23 -7.67 -1.87
C ASN A 460 11.86 -7.29 -3.30
N LEU A 461 11.09 -8.12 -4.01
CA LEU A 461 10.54 -7.79 -5.32
C LEU A 461 9.67 -6.52 -5.24
N GLN A 462 8.75 -6.45 -4.27
CA GLN A 462 7.92 -5.26 -4.06
C GLN A 462 8.78 -4.02 -3.73
N LEU A 463 9.80 -4.18 -2.88
CA LEU A 463 10.73 -3.12 -2.50
C LEU A 463 11.49 -2.55 -3.71
N GLN A 464 12.10 -3.41 -4.52
CA GLN A 464 12.86 -3.02 -5.71
C GLN A 464 12.00 -2.26 -6.72
N ILE A 465 10.77 -2.73 -6.94
CA ILE A 465 9.83 -2.05 -7.86
C ILE A 465 9.41 -0.70 -7.31
N ALA A 466 9.09 -0.61 -6.01
CA ALA A 466 8.70 0.64 -5.36
C ALA A 466 9.83 1.67 -5.32
N GLN A 467 11.09 1.22 -5.18
CA GLN A 467 12.26 2.10 -5.14
C GLN A 467 12.69 2.61 -6.52
N TYR A 468 12.32 1.93 -7.62
CA TYR A 468 12.67 2.29 -8.99
C TYR A 468 12.70 3.80 -9.32
N PRO A 469 11.69 4.63 -8.99
CA PRO A 469 11.69 6.09 -9.28
C PRO A 469 12.79 6.89 -8.56
N ASN A 470 13.32 6.39 -7.45
CA ASN A 470 14.30 7.05 -6.58
C ASN A 470 15.37 6.06 -6.09
N ASN A 471 15.83 5.17 -6.97
CA ASN A 471 16.77 4.14 -6.59
C ASN A 471 18.19 4.69 -6.67
N PHE A 472 18.61 5.41 -5.63
CA PHE A 472 19.96 5.92 -5.51
C PHE A 472 20.67 5.31 -4.30
N TRP A 473 21.88 4.80 -4.53
CA TRP A 473 22.76 4.28 -3.48
C TRP A 473 24.21 4.63 -3.80
N SER A 474 24.86 5.37 -2.89
CA SER A 474 26.28 5.72 -2.96
C SER A 474 26.88 5.65 -1.57
N ILE A 475 28.08 5.09 -1.42
CA ILE A 475 28.88 5.24 -0.21
C ILE A 475 29.75 6.49 -0.38
N ASN A 476 29.66 7.43 0.56
CA ASN A 476 30.48 8.66 0.60
C ASN A 476 30.42 9.53 -0.69
N GLY A 477 29.31 9.49 -1.43
CA GLY A 477 29.11 10.29 -2.64
C GLY A 477 29.94 9.83 -3.85
N SER A 478 30.28 8.54 -3.92
CA SER A 478 30.89 7.97 -5.11
C SER A 478 29.90 7.98 -6.30
N ASP A 479 30.44 8.09 -7.52
CA ASP A 479 29.67 7.96 -8.77
C ASP A 479 29.44 6.49 -9.18
N THR A 480 29.93 5.52 -8.40
CA THR A 480 29.89 4.08 -8.71
C THR A 480 28.67 3.40 -8.10
N SER A 481 27.47 3.92 -8.37
CA SER A 481 26.27 3.23 -7.93
C SER A 481 26.13 1.88 -8.65
N GLY A 482 25.75 0.82 -7.92
CA GLY A 482 25.32 -0.47 -8.49
C GLY A 482 23.99 -0.38 -9.24
N ILE A 483 23.57 0.84 -9.59
CA ILE A 483 22.30 1.18 -10.19
C ILE A 483 22.54 1.58 -11.64
N THR A 484 21.82 0.93 -12.57
CA THR A 484 21.81 1.33 -13.97
C THR A 484 20.61 2.24 -14.23
N PRO A 485 20.83 3.53 -14.54
CA PRO A 485 19.75 4.41 -14.96
C PRO A 485 19.25 4.03 -16.37
N PRO A 486 18.01 4.40 -16.74
CA PRO A 486 17.44 4.08 -18.05
C PRO A 486 18.31 4.49 -19.24
N SER A 487 19.00 5.63 -19.14
CA SER A 487 19.89 6.16 -20.17
C SER A 487 21.16 5.34 -20.40
N LYS A 488 21.55 4.50 -19.44
CA LYS A 488 22.71 3.61 -19.53
C LYS A 488 22.31 2.15 -19.75
N TYR A 489 21.02 1.87 -19.93
CA TYR A 489 20.56 0.51 -20.19
C TYR A 489 21.07 0.03 -21.57
N PRO A 490 21.58 -1.22 -21.71
CA PRO A 490 22.27 -1.66 -22.93
C PRO A 490 21.45 -1.57 -24.22
N ARG A 491 20.12 -1.69 -24.15
CA ARG A 491 19.21 -1.58 -25.29
C ARG A 491 18.53 -0.21 -25.29
N SER A 492 18.99 0.70 -26.15
CA SER A 492 18.54 2.10 -26.18
C SER A 492 17.03 2.27 -26.38
N GLU A 493 16.41 1.40 -27.18
CA GLU A 493 14.96 1.41 -27.42
C GLU A 493 14.18 1.17 -26.12
N LEU A 494 14.62 0.19 -25.31
CA LEU A 494 14.03 -0.09 -24.01
C LEU A 494 14.35 1.00 -22.97
N GLY A 495 15.50 1.67 -23.10
CA GLY A 495 15.89 2.79 -22.24
C GLY A 495 14.85 3.92 -22.21
N HIS A 496 14.21 4.21 -23.35
CA HIS A 496 13.12 5.20 -23.41
C HIS A 496 11.88 4.74 -22.64
N ALA A 497 11.46 3.48 -22.83
CA ALA A 497 10.33 2.90 -22.12
C ALA A 497 10.56 2.82 -20.60
N LEU A 498 11.78 2.45 -20.18
CA LEU A 498 12.21 2.49 -18.79
C LEU A 498 12.16 3.91 -18.22
N SER A 499 12.62 4.91 -18.99
CA SER A 499 12.54 6.32 -18.58
C SER A 499 11.09 6.80 -18.44
N GLU A 500 10.15 6.30 -19.24
CA GLU A 500 8.72 6.60 -19.10
C GLU A 500 8.13 5.97 -17.83
N LEU A 501 8.56 4.76 -17.49
CA LEU A 501 8.14 4.07 -16.26
C LEU A 501 8.67 4.73 -14.98
N CYS A 502 9.67 5.61 -15.08
CA CYS A 502 10.28 6.36 -13.97
C CYS A 502 9.25 7.19 -13.19
N THR A 503 8.23 7.73 -13.86
CA THR A 503 7.15 8.54 -13.26
C THR A 503 5.86 7.76 -13.04
N ARG A 504 5.86 6.44 -13.27
CA ARG A 504 4.69 5.57 -13.23
C ARG A 504 4.73 4.56 -12.10
N GLN A 505 5.19 4.98 -10.93
CA GLN A 505 5.21 4.13 -9.75
C GLN A 505 4.25 4.66 -8.70
N MET A 506 3.24 3.86 -8.36
CA MET A 506 2.37 4.11 -7.22
C MET A 506 3.02 3.56 -5.95
N GLY A 507 2.81 4.27 -4.86
CA GLY A 507 3.14 3.83 -3.52
C GLY A 507 1.95 4.01 -2.59
N ARG A 508 2.14 3.56 -1.34
CA ARG A 508 1.17 3.82 -0.29
C ARG A 508 1.59 4.97 0.60
N ASN A 509 0.62 5.81 0.95
CA ASN A 509 0.84 6.96 1.81
C ASN A 509 0.94 6.55 3.28
N THR A 510 2.02 6.96 3.94
CA THR A 510 2.29 6.73 5.36
C THR A 510 1.76 7.86 6.26
N GLY A 511 0.81 8.67 5.77
CA GLY A 511 0.15 9.77 6.49
C GLY A 511 0.69 11.18 6.19
N SER A 512 1.66 11.31 5.28
CA SER A 512 2.26 12.62 4.93
C SER A 512 1.53 13.36 3.79
N TYR A 513 0.75 12.63 3.00
CA TYR A 513 0.03 13.14 1.83
C TYR A 513 -1.45 12.73 1.87
N GLN A 514 -2.26 13.29 0.99
CA GLN A 514 -3.66 12.92 0.78
C GLN A 514 -3.97 13.06 -0.72
N SER A 515 -4.65 12.07 -1.28
CA SER A 515 -5.06 12.06 -2.70
C SER A 515 -6.58 12.29 -2.82
N PHE A 516 -6.98 13.11 -3.79
CA PHE A 516 -8.38 13.47 -4.05
C PHE A 516 -8.71 13.26 -5.53
N SER A 517 -9.87 12.66 -5.81
CA SER A 517 -10.39 12.55 -7.18
C SER A 517 -10.86 13.90 -7.71
N ILE A 518 -10.33 14.35 -8.85
CA ILE A 518 -10.73 15.61 -9.50
C ILE A 518 -12.18 15.55 -9.98
N ALA A 519 -12.63 14.40 -10.49
CA ALA A 519 -14.05 14.22 -10.83
C ALA A 519 -14.95 14.43 -9.61
N GLY A 520 -14.58 13.86 -8.46
CA GLY A 520 -15.30 14.07 -7.21
C GLY A 520 -15.37 15.54 -6.80
N LEU A 521 -14.23 16.25 -6.85
CA LEU A 521 -14.17 17.68 -6.56
C LEU A 521 -15.03 18.52 -7.51
N LEU A 522 -15.00 18.22 -8.81
CA LEU A 522 -15.80 18.92 -9.82
C LEU A 522 -17.30 18.67 -9.63
N ILE A 523 -17.72 17.43 -9.37
CA ILE A 523 -19.13 17.10 -9.12
C ILE A 523 -19.64 17.87 -7.90
N ILE A 524 -18.89 17.85 -6.80
CA ILE A 524 -19.26 18.60 -5.59
C ILE A 524 -19.35 20.10 -5.89
N GLY A 525 -18.35 20.66 -6.58
CA GLY A 525 -18.32 22.08 -6.94
C GLY A 525 -19.49 22.51 -7.84
N ILE A 526 -19.78 21.75 -8.90
CA ILE A 526 -20.87 22.04 -9.85
C ILE A 526 -22.23 21.91 -9.18
N VAL A 527 -22.47 20.82 -8.43
CA VAL A 527 -23.74 20.62 -7.73
C VAL A 527 -23.95 21.72 -6.69
N ALA A 528 -22.92 22.04 -5.90
CA ALA A 528 -22.97 23.13 -4.93
C ALA A 528 -23.27 24.47 -5.61
N PHE A 529 -22.58 24.78 -6.71
CA PHE A 529 -22.81 26.01 -7.46
C PHE A 529 -24.25 26.10 -7.98
N LEU A 530 -24.77 25.03 -8.59
CA LEU A 530 -26.14 24.99 -9.11
C LEU A 530 -27.19 25.13 -7.99
N VAL A 531 -27.01 24.45 -6.86
CA VAL A 531 -27.91 24.56 -5.71
C VAL A 531 -27.87 25.95 -5.10
N LEU A 532 -26.68 26.54 -4.94
CA LEU A 532 -26.55 27.89 -4.39
C LEU A 532 -27.15 28.93 -5.34
N LEU A 533 -26.85 28.85 -6.65
CA LEU A 533 -27.43 29.73 -7.67
C LEU A 533 -28.96 29.64 -7.69
N THR A 534 -29.50 28.43 -7.67
CA THR A 534 -30.97 28.22 -7.64
C THR A 534 -31.59 28.68 -6.33
N SER A 535 -30.90 28.53 -5.19
CA SER A 535 -31.37 29.03 -3.90
C SER A 535 -31.46 30.56 -3.84
N LEU A 536 -30.51 31.25 -4.50
CA LEU A 536 -30.52 32.72 -4.64
C LEU A 536 -31.60 33.17 -5.63
N ALA A 537 -31.83 32.39 -6.68
CA ALA A 537 -32.83 32.70 -7.70
C ALA A 537 -34.26 32.24 -7.35
N VAL A 538 -34.47 31.49 -6.25
CA VAL A 538 -35.74 30.81 -5.96
C VAL A 538 -36.93 31.78 -5.84
N HIS A 539 -36.68 33.02 -5.46
CA HIS A 539 -37.67 34.10 -5.39
C HIS A 539 -38.01 34.71 -6.76
N SER A 540 -37.08 34.63 -7.70
CA SER A 540 -37.16 35.20 -9.04
C SER A 540 -37.74 34.23 -10.07
N ILE A 541 -37.73 32.92 -9.80
CA ILE A 541 -38.28 31.91 -10.72
C ILE A 541 -39.83 32.06 -10.78
N PRO A 542 -40.41 32.45 -11.93
CA PRO A 542 -41.85 32.36 -12.12
C PRO A 542 -42.21 30.88 -12.18
N SER A 543 -43.08 30.43 -11.28
CA SER A 543 -43.58 29.05 -11.32
C SER A 543 -44.35 28.83 -12.62
N PHE A 544 -43.96 27.85 -13.42
CA PHE A 544 -44.79 27.33 -14.51
C PHE A 544 -46.17 26.95 -13.92
N GLY A 545 -47.19 27.76 -14.20
CA GLY A 545 -48.58 27.49 -13.84
C GLY A 545 -49.05 27.80 -12.40
N SER A 546 -48.28 28.50 -11.55
CA SER A 546 -48.79 28.89 -10.21
C SER A 546 -49.27 30.35 -10.13
N HIS A 547 -50.45 30.53 -9.54
CA HIS A 547 -51.12 31.80 -9.33
C HIS A 547 -50.31 32.74 -8.40
N SER A 548 -50.38 34.05 -8.68
CA SER A 548 -49.69 35.13 -7.97
C SER A 548 -49.82 35.05 -6.43
N HIS A 549 -50.96 34.56 -5.91
CA HIS A 549 -51.22 34.48 -4.46
C HIS A 549 -50.17 33.65 -3.71
N LYS A 550 -49.68 32.53 -4.26
CA LYS A 550 -48.74 31.63 -3.56
C LYS A 550 -47.41 32.30 -3.24
N LYS A 551 -46.94 33.17 -4.15
CA LYS A 551 -45.72 33.95 -3.94
C LYS A 551 -45.93 35.02 -2.87
N VAL A 552 -47.08 35.69 -2.89
CA VAL A 552 -47.42 36.73 -1.89
C VAL A 552 -47.54 36.12 -0.49
N THR A 553 -48.18 34.95 -0.35
CA THR A 553 -48.28 34.23 0.92
C THR A 553 -46.90 33.82 1.46
N TYR A 554 -46.03 33.26 0.61
CA TYR A 554 -44.66 32.89 1.00
C TYR A 554 -43.84 34.07 1.53
N ILE A 555 -44.02 35.25 0.96
CA ILE A 555 -43.34 36.49 1.39
C ILE A 555 -44.00 37.03 2.68
N ALA A 556 -45.33 36.94 2.81
CA ALA A 556 -46.06 37.37 4.00
C ALA A 556 -45.73 36.53 5.24
N ASP A 557 -45.47 35.23 5.06
CA ASP A 557 -45.08 34.32 6.15
C ASP A 557 -43.62 34.50 6.60
N GLY A 558 -42.86 35.43 6.02
CA GLY A 558 -41.49 35.70 6.44
C GLY A 558 -41.42 36.41 7.80
N LYS A 559 -40.39 36.11 8.62
CA LYS A 559 -40.23 36.65 9.99
C LYS A 559 -40.47 38.17 10.11
N LEU A 560 -39.96 38.97 9.18
CA LEU A 560 -40.09 40.43 9.22
C LEU A 560 -41.50 40.92 8.89
N GLN A 561 -42.21 40.24 7.98
CA GLN A 561 -43.60 40.56 7.67
C GLN A 561 -44.54 40.11 8.79
N LEU A 562 -44.27 38.97 9.43
CA LEU A 562 -44.98 38.53 10.63
C LEU A 562 -44.76 39.51 11.79
N LEU A 563 -43.52 39.95 12.03
CA LEU A 563 -43.24 40.98 13.04
C LEU A 563 -44.03 42.26 12.75
N ARG A 564 -44.05 42.73 11.49
CA ARG A 564 -44.87 43.88 11.10
C ARG A 564 -46.35 43.67 11.42
N GLN A 565 -46.93 42.52 11.04
CA GLN A 565 -48.35 42.24 11.30
C GLN A 565 -48.67 42.24 12.80
N VAL A 566 -47.77 41.70 13.64
CA VAL A 566 -47.91 41.72 15.11
C VAL A 566 -47.80 43.14 15.67
N LEU A 567 -46.85 43.94 15.19
CA LEU A 567 -46.69 45.33 15.62
C LEU A 567 -47.91 46.17 15.27
N GLN A 568 -48.44 46.02 14.05
CA GLN A 568 -49.67 46.69 13.62
C GLN A 568 -50.90 46.24 14.44
N ALA A 569 -51.00 44.95 14.78
CA ALA A 569 -52.06 44.44 15.65
C ALA A 569 -52.00 45.02 17.07
N ARG A 570 -50.81 45.44 17.53
CA ARG A 570 -50.60 46.15 18.80
C ARG A 570 -50.74 47.68 18.68
N GLY A 571 -51.17 48.20 17.54
CA GLY A 571 -51.33 49.64 17.30
C GLY A 571 -50.01 50.41 17.11
N LEU A 572 -48.89 49.70 16.93
CA LEU A 572 -47.59 50.30 16.61
C LEU A 572 -47.44 50.40 15.09
N ASP A 573 -48.00 51.48 14.54
CA ASP A 573 -47.94 51.82 13.13
C ASP A 573 -46.65 52.57 12.76
N GLY A 574 -46.30 52.54 11.47
CA GLY A 574 -45.09 53.18 10.94
C GLY A 574 -44.31 52.33 9.95
N TRP A 575 -44.67 51.05 9.77
CA TRP A 575 -44.03 50.12 8.83
C TRP A 575 -45.00 49.71 7.72
N GLU A 576 -44.61 49.89 6.47
CA GLU A 576 -45.41 49.57 5.28
C GLU A 576 -44.72 48.59 4.32
N ARG A 577 -45.53 47.97 3.46
CA ARG A 577 -45.06 47.24 2.27
C ARG A 577 -45.12 48.21 1.10
N LYS A 578 -44.00 48.46 0.42
CA LYS A 578 -44.01 49.23 -0.83
C LYS A 578 -44.59 48.42 -2.00
N SER A 579 -44.39 47.11 -1.99
CA SER A 579 -44.90 46.16 -2.99
C SER A 579 -45.30 44.83 -2.36
N LEU A 580 -46.25 44.11 -2.98
CA LEU A 580 -46.66 42.74 -2.61
C LEU A 580 -45.51 41.73 -2.66
N ASN A 581 -44.41 42.08 -3.36
CA ASN A 581 -43.22 41.25 -3.48
C ASN A 581 -42.08 41.62 -2.51
N ASP A 582 -42.28 42.61 -1.62
CA ASP A 582 -41.22 43.02 -0.69
C ASP A 582 -41.20 42.12 0.55
N GLU A 583 -40.03 41.51 0.80
CA GLU A 583 -39.77 40.72 2.02
C GLU A 583 -39.51 41.62 3.23
N VAL A 584 -38.83 42.75 3.05
CA VAL A 584 -38.47 43.67 4.13
C VAL A 584 -39.49 44.81 4.19
N PRO A 585 -40.21 44.99 5.31
CA PRO A 585 -41.06 46.15 5.49
C PRO A 585 -40.21 47.41 5.69
N VAL A 586 -40.66 48.53 5.16
CA VAL A 586 -39.96 49.82 5.25
C VAL A 586 -40.72 50.78 6.14
N LEU A 587 -40.02 51.75 6.73
CA LEU A 587 -40.67 52.85 7.44
C LEU A 587 -41.49 53.68 6.45
N ALA A 588 -42.73 53.97 6.82
CA ALA A 588 -43.61 54.86 6.06
C ALA A 588 -43.04 56.28 6.10
N ASN A 589 -43.13 57.01 4.99
CA ASN A 589 -42.63 58.38 4.88
C ASN A 589 -43.23 59.26 6.00
N GLY A 590 -42.38 59.77 6.90
CA GLY A 590 -42.78 60.61 8.05
C GLY A 590 -42.42 60.04 9.43
N TYR A 591 -41.87 58.82 9.51
CA TYR A 591 -41.41 58.20 10.76
C TYR A 591 -39.87 58.06 10.78
N ASP A 592 -39.17 58.95 11.51
CA ASP A 592 -37.70 58.86 11.69
C ASP A 592 -37.28 58.01 12.90
N HIS A 593 -38.20 57.73 13.83
CA HIS A 593 -37.95 56.93 15.03
C HIS A 593 -39.13 56.00 15.34
N ALA A 594 -38.90 54.69 15.34
CA ALA A 594 -39.87 53.72 15.87
C ALA A 594 -39.74 53.68 17.40
N THR A 595 -40.70 54.24 18.13
CA THR A 595 -40.75 54.18 19.59
C THR A 595 -41.19 52.79 20.04
N ILE A 596 -40.30 52.06 20.70
CA ILE A 596 -40.66 50.84 21.45
C ILE A 596 -41.49 51.31 22.65
N GLY A 597 -42.80 51.02 22.65
CA GLY A 597 -43.69 51.26 23.79
C GLY A 597 -43.26 50.46 25.03
N PRO A 598 -43.68 50.88 26.24
CA PRO A 598 -43.30 50.20 27.48
C PRO A 598 -43.76 48.73 27.44
N ALA A 599 -42.89 47.83 27.90
CA ALA A 599 -43.18 46.40 27.98
C ALA A 599 -44.42 46.17 28.88
N GLU A 600 -45.57 45.88 28.29
CA GLU A 600 -46.74 45.42 29.02
C GLU A 600 -46.52 43.97 29.50
N GLU A 601 -46.71 43.77 30.81
CA GLU A 601 -46.86 42.47 31.47
C GLU A 601 -48.07 41.74 30.87
N SER A 602 -47.85 40.74 29.98
CA SER A 602 -48.95 39.97 29.39
C SER A 602 -49.50 38.94 30.38
N GLN A 603 -50.80 39.00 30.67
CA GLN A 603 -51.54 38.02 31.51
C GLN A 603 -52.00 36.75 30.75
N ASP A 604 -51.50 36.48 29.53
CA ASP A 604 -52.02 35.41 28.66
C ASP A 604 -51.55 33.97 28.99
N PHE A 605 -50.84 33.74 30.10
CA PHE A 605 -50.44 32.38 30.49
C PHE A 605 -51.45 31.74 31.47
N MET A 606 -52.56 31.25 30.94
CA MET A 606 -53.52 30.39 31.67
C MET A 606 -53.15 28.93 31.49
N GLY A 607 -52.53 28.32 32.52
CA GLY A 607 -52.53 26.87 32.68
C GLY A 607 -51.31 26.29 33.39
N TYR A 608 -51.32 26.28 34.72
CA TYR A 608 -51.06 25.09 35.57
C TYR A 608 -51.16 25.51 37.05
N HIS A 609 -52.35 25.39 37.63
CA HIS A 609 -52.52 25.39 39.08
C HIS A 609 -52.21 23.98 39.61
N ASN A 610 -51.13 23.85 40.40
CA ASN A 610 -51.13 23.21 41.72
C ASN A 610 -49.69 23.00 42.22
N ALA A 611 -49.24 23.87 43.12
CA ALA A 611 -48.28 23.52 44.17
C ALA A 611 -48.42 24.52 45.32
N SER A 612 -49.09 24.06 46.38
CA SER A 612 -48.91 24.39 47.80
C SER A 612 -48.03 25.60 48.17
N GLY A 613 -48.69 26.61 48.76
CA GLY A 613 -48.35 27.16 50.07
C GLY A 613 -46.97 27.80 50.29
N ALA A 614 -46.95 29.12 50.34
CA ALA A 614 -46.22 29.87 51.37
C ALA A 614 -46.79 31.29 51.47
N GLU A 615 -47.41 31.59 52.61
CA GLU A 615 -47.79 32.93 53.03
C GLU A 615 -46.57 33.83 53.13
N VAL A 616 -46.65 35.07 52.62
CA VAL A 616 -46.03 36.22 53.29
C VAL A 616 -46.97 37.43 53.22
N HIS A 617 -47.18 38.00 54.39
CA HIS A 617 -48.13 39.04 54.74
C HIS A 617 -48.14 40.30 53.87
N ARG A 618 -49.36 40.80 53.68
CA ARG A 618 -49.72 42.17 53.30
C ARG A 618 -49.72 43.07 54.54
N THR A 619 -49.14 44.27 54.46
CA THR A 619 -49.70 45.56 54.97
C THR A 619 -48.70 46.69 54.64
N LYS A 620 -48.97 47.58 53.68
CA LYS A 620 -49.65 48.89 53.82
C LYS A 620 -49.17 49.73 55.01
N HIS A 621 -48.37 50.78 54.76
CA HIS A 621 -48.86 52.16 54.71
C HIS A 621 -47.75 53.16 54.32
N ASP A 622 -48.02 53.88 53.23
CA ASP A 622 -47.95 55.35 53.06
C ASP A 622 -47.08 56.25 53.96
N ILE A 623 -46.43 57.20 53.25
CA ILE A 623 -46.13 58.61 53.58
C ILE A 623 -44.65 59.00 53.84
N ASN A 624 -44.18 59.80 52.86
CA ASN A 624 -43.29 60.97 52.90
C ASN A 624 -41.86 60.90 53.46
N ALA A 625 -40.98 61.47 52.62
CA ALA A 625 -40.13 62.64 52.90
C ALA A 625 -38.62 62.44 52.64
N GLN A 626 -38.16 63.22 51.66
CA GLN A 626 -36.92 64.01 51.63
C GLN A 626 -35.54 63.33 51.70
N ARG A 627 -34.70 63.73 50.72
CA ARG A 627 -33.25 64.01 50.78
C ARG A 627 -32.35 62.86 51.29
N PHE A 628 -31.41 62.35 50.51
CA PHE A 628 -30.33 63.03 49.80
C PHE A 628 -29.93 62.27 48.53
#